data_AF-A0A059KJV2-F1
#
_entry.id   AF-A0A059KJV2-F1
#
_cell.length_a   1.000
_cell.length_b   1.000
_cell.length_c   1.000
_cell.angle_alpha   90.00
_cell.angle_beta   90.00
_cell.angle_gamma   90.00
#
_symmetry.space_group_name_H-M   'P 1'
#
loop_
_entity.id
_entity.type
_entity.pdbx_description
1 polymer ?
#
loop_
_entity_poly.entity_id
_entity_poly.type
_entity_poly.pdbx_seq_one_letter_code
_entity_poly.pdbx_strand_id
1 'polypeptide(L)'
;MRMIRALASLGLLLPALVLAKDTGHATPSVERIKQAMIAESRADYPGRCPCPYDTMRNGAACGGRSAYSRPGGSSPLCHPGDITPAMVQAWTARHRPAPVTPAASQATSQDATQITAPEALQ
;
A
#
# COMPACT_ATOMS: atom_id res chain seq x y z
N MET A 1 50.51 9.11 -17.37
CA MET A 1 50.25 10.15 -18.39
C MET A 1 48.74 10.38 -18.47
N ARG A 2 48.31 11.62 -18.20
CA ARG A 2 46.93 12.11 -18.42
C ARG A 2 46.65 12.12 -19.92
N MET A 3 45.41 11.92 -20.36
CA MET A 3 44.66 12.88 -21.20
C MET A 3 43.19 12.46 -21.25
N ILE A 4 42.42 13.13 -20.40
CA ILE A 4 40.98 13.33 -20.51
C ILE A 4 40.72 14.06 -21.84
N ARG A 5 39.83 13.54 -22.69
CA ARG A 5 39.25 14.29 -23.81
C ARG A 5 37.81 14.62 -23.46
N ALA A 6 37.59 15.85 -23.00
CA ALA A 6 36.28 16.48 -22.97
C ALA A 6 36.09 17.25 -24.28
N LEU A 7 34.86 17.22 -24.82
CA LEU A 7 34.19 18.19 -25.72
C LEU A 7 32.84 17.51 -26.08
N ALA A 8 31.78 17.66 -25.29
CA ALA A 8 30.80 18.75 -25.35
C ALA A 8 30.04 18.81 -26.69
N SER A 9 28.87 18.16 -26.74
CA SER A 9 27.79 18.48 -27.68
C SER A 9 26.47 18.58 -26.93
N LEU A 10 25.90 19.78 -27.07
CA LEU A 10 24.63 20.29 -26.57
C LEU A 10 23.51 19.88 -27.55
N GLY A 11 22.37 19.37 -27.04
CA GLY A 11 21.15 19.03 -27.79
C GLY A 11 20.73 17.58 -27.54
N LEU A 12 19.60 17.27 -26.91
CA LEU A 12 18.25 17.75 -27.18
C LEU A 12 17.40 17.64 -25.90
N LEU A 13 16.70 18.72 -25.52
CA LEU A 13 15.67 18.69 -24.48
C LEU A 13 14.55 17.73 -24.88
N LEU A 14 14.41 16.59 -24.21
CA LEU A 14 13.12 15.89 -24.14
C LEU A 14 12.35 16.46 -22.95
N PRO A 15 11.16 17.05 -23.13
CA PRO A 15 10.29 17.28 -22.00
C PRO A 15 9.83 15.89 -21.55
N ALA A 16 10.30 15.45 -20.39
CA ALA A 16 9.71 14.31 -19.73
C ALA A 16 8.29 14.72 -19.31
N LEU A 17 7.31 14.53 -20.20
CA LEU A 17 5.90 14.58 -19.85
C LEU A 17 5.65 13.32 -19.01
N VAL A 18 5.96 13.40 -17.73
CA VAL A 18 5.62 12.38 -16.75
C VAL A 18 4.09 12.40 -16.67
N LEU A 19 3.45 11.47 -17.38
CA LEU A 19 2.06 11.10 -17.11
C LEU A 19 2.01 10.64 -15.65
N ALA A 20 1.57 11.55 -14.77
CA ALA A 20 1.13 11.18 -13.44
C ALA A 20 -0.05 10.22 -13.62
N LYS A 21 0.21 8.92 -13.49
CA LYS A 21 -0.86 7.95 -13.26
C LYS A 21 -1.40 8.26 -11.87
N ASP A 22 -2.50 9.00 -11.78
CA ASP A 22 -3.27 9.09 -10.56
C ASP A 22 -3.75 7.69 -10.20
N THR A 23 -3.00 7.01 -9.34
CA THR A 23 -3.43 5.78 -8.70
C THR A 23 -4.48 6.15 -7.69
N GLY A 24 -5.73 6.25 -8.14
CA GLY A 24 -6.89 6.26 -7.25
C GLY A 24 -6.75 5.12 -6.25
N HIS A 25 -6.67 5.46 -4.96
CA HIS A 25 -6.33 4.52 -3.90
C HIS A 25 -7.49 3.54 -3.70
N ALA A 26 -7.42 2.38 -4.33
CA ALA A 26 -8.37 1.30 -4.12
C ALA A 26 -8.21 0.74 -2.69
N THR A 27 -9.30 0.69 -1.93
CA THR A 27 -9.33 0.01 -0.63
C THR A 27 -8.97 -1.47 -0.84
N PRO A 28 -7.95 -2.00 -0.14
CA PRO A 28 -7.59 -3.40 -0.28
C PRO A 28 -8.71 -4.31 0.21
N SER A 29 -8.90 -5.46 -0.43
CA SER A 29 -9.84 -6.48 0.03
C SER A 29 -9.40 -7.06 1.38
N VAL A 30 -10.35 -7.60 2.15
CA VAL A 30 -10.06 -8.26 3.43
C VAL A 30 -9.01 -9.37 3.27
N GLU A 31 -9.09 -10.15 2.19
CA GLU A 31 -8.10 -11.20 1.92
C GLU A 31 -6.72 -10.63 1.64
N ARG A 32 -6.63 -9.49 0.93
CA ARG A 32 -5.36 -8.81 0.70
C ARG A 32 -4.77 -8.23 1.99
N ILE A 33 -5.63 -7.74 2.89
CA ILE A 33 -5.24 -7.27 4.23
C ILE A 33 -4.70 -8.43 5.07
N LYS A 34 -5.40 -9.56 5.13
CA LYS A 34 -4.94 -10.76 5.83
C LYS A 34 -3.57 -11.23 5.33
N GLN A 35 -3.39 -11.25 4.00
CA GLN A 35 -2.08 -11.57 3.39
C GLN A 35 -0.99 -10.58 3.80
N ALA A 36 -1.30 -9.28 3.85
CA ALA A 36 -0.34 -8.27 4.30
C ALA A 36 0.05 -8.48 5.77
N MET A 37 -0.91 -8.76 6.64
CA MET A 37 -0.67 -9.05 8.06
C MET A 37 0.19 -10.29 8.28
N ILE A 38 -0.06 -11.37 7.53
CA ILE A 38 0.78 -12.59 7.57
C ILE A 38 2.21 -12.26 7.10
N ALA A 39 2.35 -11.48 6.02
CA ALA A 39 3.66 -11.08 5.51
C ALA A 39 4.44 -10.24 6.53
N GLU A 40 3.77 -9.27 7.17
CA GLU A 40 4.33 -8.43 8.23
C GLU A 40 4.77 -9.28 9.43
N SER A 41 3.89 -10.16 9.93
CA SER A 41 4.22 -11.07 11.05
C SER A 41 5.40 -12.00 10.72
N ARG A 42 5.52 -12.48 9.48
CA ARG A 42 6.65 -13.30 9.04
C ARG A 42 7.95 -12.49 8.94
N ALA A 43 7.86 -11.23 8.54
CA ALA A 43 9.01 -10.33 8.42
C ALA A 43 9.56 -9.90 9.79
N ASP A 44 8.67 -9.67 10.76
CA ASP A 44 9.03 -9.25 12.11
C ASP A 44 9.64 -10.37 12.96
N TYR A 45 9.43 -11.63 12.60
CA TYR A 45 9.93 -12.76 13.38
C TYR A 45 11.46 -12.91 13.26
N PRO A 46 12.22 -12.83 14.39
CA PRO A 46 13.67 -12.95 14.36
C PRO A 46 14.08 -14.42 14.19
N GLY A 47 14.44 -14.81 12.97
CA GLY A 47 15.07 -16.09 12.70
C GLY A 47 14.47 -16.85 11.51
N ARG A 48 14.64 -18.17 11.54
CA ARG A 48 14.13 -19.07 10.49
C ARG A 48 12.91 -19.81 10.97
N CYS A 49 12.06 -20.18 10.01
CA CYS A 49 10.86 -20.97 10.24
C CYS A 49 9.83 -20.32 11.19
N PRO A 50 9.35 -19.09 10.94
CA PRO A 50 8.16 -18.62 11.64
C PRO A 50 6.95 -19.55 11.38
N CYS A 51 6.71 -19.93 10.12
CA CYS A 51 5.54 -20.70 9.72
C CYS A 51 5.86 -22.14 9.26
N PRO A 52 4.89 -23.07 9.32
CA PRO A 52 5.11 -24.49 8.97
C PRO A 52 5.48 -24.71 7.50
N TYR A 53 4.96 -23.86 6.63
CA TYR A 53 5.18 -23.90 5.18
C TYR A 53 6.45 -23.16 4.73
N ASP A 54 7.17 -22.50 5.65
CA ASP A 54 8.44 -21.89 5.30
C ASP A 54 9.49 -22.97 4.98
N THR A 55 10.56 -22.57 4.30
CA THR A 55 11.63 -23.48 3.88
C THR A 55 12.91 -23.23 4.66
N MET A 56 13.59 -24.32 4.98
CA MET A 56 14.92 -24.33 5.60
C MET A 56 16.01 -24.14 4.53
N ARG A 57 17.26 -23.93 4.96
CA ARG A 57 18.41 -23.74 4.04
C ARG A 57 18.64 -24.93 3.11
N ASN A 58 18.24 -26.13 3.52
CA ASN A 58 18.33 -27.36 2.72
C ASN A 58 17.10 -27.60 1.83
N GLY A 59 16.17 -26.63 1.73
CA GLY A 59 14.97 -26.72 0.89
C GLY A 59 13.78 -27.47 1.50
N ALA A 60 13.97 -28.18 2.61
CA ALA A 60 12.87 -28.88 3.28
C ALA A 60 11.94 -27.88 4.01
N ALA A 61 10.65 -28.25 4.11
CA ALA A 61 9.66 -27.47 4.85
C ALA A 61 9.97 -27.47 6.36
N CYS A 62 9.67 -26.36 7.03
CA CYS A 62 9.88 -26.22 8.46
C CYS A 62 8.97 -27.17 9.27
N GLY A 63 7.72 -27.34 8.83
CA GLY A 63 6.73 -28.23 9.43
C GLY A 63 6.61 -28.02 10.95
N GLY A 64 6.66 -29.12 11.69
CA GLY A 64 6.60 -29.13 13.16
C GLY A 64 7.75 -28.40 13.86
N ARG A 65 8.83 -28.07 13.14
CA ARG A 65 9.94 -27.27 13.68
C ARG A 65 9.66 -25.78 13.61
N SER A 66 8.58 -25.31 12.99
CA SER A 66 8.25 -23.88 12.93
C SER A 66 7.97 -23.28 14.30
N ALA A 67 8.08 -21.96 14.45
CA ALA A 67 7.70 -21.28 15.68
C ALA A 67 6.21 -21.53 15.99
N TYR A 68 5.37 -21.40 14.96
CA TYR A 68 3.93 -21.66 15.02
C TYR A 68 3.58 -23.07 15.52
N SER A 69 4.27 -24.12 15.05
CA SER A 69 3.91 -25.50 15.37
C SER A 69 4.62 -26.11 16.58
N ARG A 70 5.80 -25.59 16.96
CA ARG A 70 6.60 -26.24 18.02
C ARG A 70 6.02 -25.94 19.41
N PRO A 71 6.05 -26.89 20.36
CA PRO A 71 5.67 -26.62 21.75
C PRO A 71 6.51 -25.49 22.36
N GLY A 72 5.86 -24.51 22.99
CA GLY A 72 6.52 -23.34 23.58
C GLY A 72 7.15 -22.37 22.57
N GLY A 73 6.83 -22.51 21.28
CA GLY A 73 7.23 -21.56 20.25
C GLY A 73 6.44 -20.24 20.31
N SER A 74 6.92 -19.23 19.59
CA SER A 74 6.14 -18.01 19.35
C SER A 74 4.95 -18.30 18.44
N SER A 75 3.93 -17.44 18.45
CA SER A 75 2.73 -17.58 17.63
C SER A 75 2.65 -16.49 16.55
N PRO A 76 3.49 -16.54 15.50
CA PRO A 76 3.33 -15.64 14.36
C PRO A 76 2.01 -15.93 13.62
N LEU A 77 1.49 -14.94 12.90
CA LEU A 77 0.36 -15.14 11.99
C LEU A 77 0.84 -15.93 10.77
N CYS A 78 0.26 -17.10 10.54
CA CYS A 78 0.66 -17.98 9.44
C CYS A 78 -0.48 -18.25 8.45
N HIS A 79 -1.73 -18.22 8.92
CA HIS A 79 -2.90 -18.55 8.14
C HIS A 79 -3.97 -17.45 8.21
N PRO A 80 -4.79 -17.28 7.15
CA PRO A 80 -5.90 -16.33 7.17
C PRO A 80 -6.91 -16.58 8.32
N GLY A 81 -7.02 -17.84 8.77
CA GLY A 81 -7.86 -18.22 9.90
C GLY A 81 -7.36 -17.72 11.26
N ASP A 82 -6.07 -17.37 11.38
CA ASP A 82 -5.49 -16.79 12.60
C ASP A 82 -5.93 -15.32 12.79
N ILE A 83 -6.56 -14.73 11.77
CA ILE A 83 -6.87 -13.30 11.71
C ILE A 83 -8.36 -13.07 11.88
N THR A 84 -8.71 -12.44 13.00
CA THR A 84 -10.10 -12.09 13.31
C THR A 84 -10.54 -10.82 12.57
N PRO A 85 -11.86 -10.61 12.38
CA PRO A 85 -12.38 -9.37 11.81
C PRO A 85 -11.93 -8.11 12.56
N ALA A 86 -11.84 -8.18 13.89
CA ALA A 86 -11.37 -7.07 14.73
C ALA A 86 -9.91 -6.68 14.41
N MET A 87 -9.05 -7.67 14.15
CA MET A 87 -7.66 -7.41 13.76
C MET A 87 -7.58 -6.74 12.38
N VAL A 88 -8.42 -7.14 11.43
CA VAL A 88 -8.53 -6.51 10.09
C VAL A 88 -8.99 -5.06 10.21
N GLN A 89 -9.99 -4.79 11.04
CA GLN A 89 -10.48 -3.43 11.29
C GLN A 89 -9.36 -2.56 11.89
N ALA A 90 -8.67 -3.07 12.90
CA ALA A 90 -7.56 -2.35 13.54
C ALA A 90 -6.41 -2.09 12.56
N TRP A 91 -6.06 -3.07 11.71
CA TRP A 91 -5.03 -2.91 10.69
C TRP A 91 -5.42 -1.86 9.65
N THR A 92 -6.66 -1.91 9.15
CA THR A 92 -7.18 -0.94 8.18
C THR A 92 -7.21 0.48 8.73
N ALA A 93 -7.59 0.66 10.00
CA ALA A 93 -7.59 1.98 10.65
C ALA A 93 -6.19 2.60 10.72
N ARG A 94 -5.15 1.79 10.94
CA ARG A 94 -3.74 2.24 10.96
C ARG A 94 -3.16 2.51 9.57
N HIS A 95 -3.63 1.79 8.55
CA HIS A 95 -3.10 1.86 7.18
C HIS A 95 -3.94 2.73 6.24
N ARG A 96 -5.10 3.19 6.68
CA ARG A 96 -5.87 4.22 5.99
C ARG A 96 -5.03 5.50 6.01
N PRO A 97 -4.74 6.12 4.84
CA PRO A 97 -4.21 7.47 4.85
C PRO A 97 -5.18 8.34 5.64
N ALA A 98 -4.64 9.19 6.53
CA ALA A 98 -5.44 10.19 7.20
C ALA A 98 -6.35 10.84 6.16
N PRO A 99 -7.62 11.13 6.48
CA PRO A 99 -8.42 11.90 5.55
C PRO A 99 -7.62 13.16 5.25
N VAL A 100 -7.11 13.26 4.02
CA VAL A 100 -6.65 14.51 3.45
C VAL A 100 -7.91 15.30 3.22
N THR A 101 -8.53 15.75 4.31
CA THR A 101 -9.58 16.73 4.25
C THR A 101 -8.90 17.90 3.54
N PRO A 102 -9.34 18.34 2.34
CA PRO A 102 -9.17 19.73 2.03
C PRO A 102 -10.03 20.43 3.09
N ALA A 103 -9.41 20.81 4.20
CA ALA A 103 -10.06 21.62 5.20
C ALA A 103 -10.57 22.86 4.45
N ALA A 104 -11.89 22.99 4.31
CA ALA A 104 -12.57 24.17 3.81
C ALA A 104 -12.31 24.62 2.35
N SER A 105 -12.79 23.89 1.33
CA SER A 105 -13.00 24.54 0.01
C SER A 105 -14.19 24.07 -0.83
N GLN A 106 -15.12 23.27 -0.34
CA GLN A 106 -16.32 22.87 -1.12
C GLN A 106 -17.62 22.95 -0.33
N ALA A 107 -17.74 23.97 0.51
CA ALA A 107 -19.01 24.34 1.15
C ALA A 107 -19.26 25.84 1.01
N THR A 108 -19.00 26.42 -0.15
CA THR A 108 -19.52 27.73 -0.53
C THR A 108 -19.69 27.78 -2.05
N SER A 109 -20.93 28.06 -2.48
CA SER A 109 -21.24 28.76 -3.73
C SER A 109 -21.29 27.95 -5.02
N GLN A 110 -22.19 26.97 -5.13
CA GLN A 110 -22.82 26.60 -6.42
C GLN A 110 -24.32 26.29 -6.23
N ASP A 111 -24.99 27.07 -5.38
CA ASP A 111 -26.45 27.13 -5.31
C ASP A 111 -26.85 28.61 -5.23
N ALA A 112 -26.83 29.26 -6.38
CA ALA A 112 -27.50 30.54 -6.69
C ALA A 112 -27.00 31.01 -8.05
N THR A 113 -27.65 30.59 -9.13
CA THR A 113 -28.24 31.50 -10.14
C THR A 113 -29.04 30.62 -11.09
N GLN A 114 -30.21 30.29 -10.57
CA GLN A 114 -31.37 29.84 -11.28
C GLN A 114 -31.64 30.78 -12.47
N ILE A 115 -31.65 30.19 -13.67
CA ILE A 115 -32.68 30.34 -14.70
C ILE A 115 -33.49 31.65 -14.59
N THR A 116 -33.10 32.67 -15.36
CA THR A 116 -34.05 33.67 -15.89
C THR A 116 -33.61 34.01 -17.31
N ALA A 117 -34.36 33.51 -18.27
CA ALA A 117 -34.47 34.01 -19.63
C ALA A 117 -35.97 34.19 -19.90
N PRO A 118 -36.40 34.90 -20.95
CA PRO A 118 -35.89 36.11 -21.56
C PRO A 118 -36.93 37.25 -21.48
N GLU A 119 -36.49 38.52 -21.51
CA GLU A 119 -37.42 39.64 -21.72
C GLU A 119 -37.72 39.76 -23.22
N ALA A 120 -39.01 39.74 -23.54
CA ALA A 120 -39.59 39.85 -24.87
C ALA A 120 -40.12 41.27 -25.12
N LEU A 121 -40.13 41.67 -26.40
CA LEU A 121 -40.91 42.76 -27.01
C LEU A 121 -40.65 44.20 -26.51
N GLN A 122 -39.99 44.98 -27.38
CA GLN A 122 -40.55 46.21 -27.97
C GLN A 122 -39.72 46.62 -29.20
#